data_AF-A0A158K046-F1
#
_entry.id   AF-A0A158K046-F1
#
_cell.length_a   1.000
_cell.length_b   1.000
_cell.length_c   1.000
_cell.angle_alpha   90.00
_cell.angle_beta   90.00
_cell.angle_gamma   90.00
#
_symmetry.space_group_name_H-M   'P 1'
#
loop_
_entity.id
_entity.type
_entity.pdbx_description
1 polymer ?
#
loop_
_entity_poly.entity_id
_entity_poly.type
_entity_poly.pdbx_seq_one_letter_code
_entity_poly.pdbx_strand_id
1 'polypeptide(L)'
;MPAYFLVHHGIELTLKAYLRHAGVTIRELGSKKYGHDLHACYRKAKELGLLNIFNETSNDLNAMQMLVGLNDRHGLRYIRTGMKQFPLWSIVEPLAVRLHQAVAPVVGYRSFERAYGGTRSHDTVVDDEALAAQFETIILALGGSPKS
;
A
#
# COMPACT_ATOMS: atom_id res chain seq x y z
N MET A 1 12.82 -15.05 3.91
CA MET A 1 12.75 -14.11 2.78
C MET A 1 13.19 -12.73 3.25
N PRO A 2 14.47 -12.35 3.01
CA PRO A 2 15.02 -11.10 3.53
C PRO A 2 14.30 -9.83 3.04
N ALA A 3 13.87 -9.79 1.77
CA ALA A 3 13.22 -8.60 1.19
C ALA A 3 11.92 -8.19 1.91
N TYR A 4 11.03 -9.14 2.21
CA TYR A 4 9.77 -8.86 2.93
C TYR A 4 10.01 -8.42 4.38
N PHE A 5 11.04 -8.95 5.03
CA PHE A 5 11.43 -8.52 6.37
C PHE A 5 11.91 -7.07 6.37
N LEU A 6 12.78 -6.72 5.42
CA LEU A 6 13.31 -5.37 5.27
C LEU A 6 12.21 -4.36 4.91
N VAL A 7 11.35 -4.68 3.95
CA VAL A 7 10.28 -3.76 3.53
C VAL A 7 9.25 -3.55 4.63
N HIS A 8 8.89 -4.60 5.38
CA HIS A 8 8.00 -4.47 6.53
C HIS A 8 8.57 -3.46 7.55
N HIS A 9 9.84 -3.62 7.92
CA HIS A 9 10.47 -2.69 8.87
C HIS A 9 10.73 -1.31 8.28
N GLY A 10 11.01 -1.18 6.99
CA GLY A 10 11.12 0.11 6.31
C GLY A 10 9.81 0.90 6.34
N ILE A 11 8.69 0.24 6.08
CA ILE A 11 7.34 0.82 6.19
C ILE A 11 7.07 1.20 7.65
N GLU A 12 7.35 0.32 8.59
CA GLU A 12 7.18 0.58 10.04
C GLU A 12 7.97 1.81 10.50
N LEU A 13 9.23 1.93 10.12
CA LEU A 13 10.09 3.08 10.44
C LEU A 13 9.57 4.38 9.80
N THR A 14 9.11 4.31 8.55
CA THR A 14 8.49 5.45 7.85
C THR A 14 7.26 5.95 8.61
N LEU A 15 6.39 5.05 9.04
CA LEU A 15 5.21 5.41 9.83
C LEU A 15 5.58 5.97 11.19
N LYS A 16 6.58 5.39 11.88
CA LYS A 16 7.05 5.93 13.16
C LYS A 16 7.64 7.33 13.02
N ALA A 17 8.34 7.63 11.92
CA ALA A 17 8.82 8.98 11.63
C ALA A 17 7.65 9.96 11.46
N TYR A 18 6.62 9.58 10.70
CA TYR A 18 5.40 10.38 10.56
C TYR A 18 4.71 10.63 11.91
N LEU A 19 4.50 9.57 12.69
CA LEU A 19 3.88 9.66 14.02
C LEU A 19 4.69 10.56 14.96
N ARG A 20 6.01 10.46 14.92
CA ARG A 20 6.91 11.31 15.71
C ARG A 20 6.78 12.79 15.33
N HIS A 21 6.67 13.08 14.04
CA HIS A 21 6.43 14.43 13.53
C HIS A 21 5.05 14.94 13.95
N ALA A 22 4.01 14.09 13.91
CA ALA A 22 2.66 14.40 14.34
C ALA A 22 2.47 14.46 15.87
N GLY A 23 3.55 14.43 16.66
CA GLY A 23 3.53 14.66 18.11
C GLY A 23 3.52 13.41 19.00
N VAL A 24 3.54 12.19 18.43
CA VAL A 24 3.66 10.96 19.23
C VAL A 24 5.05 10.86 19.86
N THR A 25 5.11 10.62 21.16
CA THR A 25 6.40 10.61 21.89
C THR A 25 7.22 9.35 21.60
N ILE A 26 8.53 9.43 21.79
CA ILE A 26 9.44 8.26 21.66
C ILE A 26 9.02 7.13 22.62
N ARG A 27 8.57 7.50 23.83
CA ARG A 27 8.08 6.55 24.83
C ARG A 27 6.87 5.77 24.34
N GLU A 28 5.92 6.45 23.68
CA GLU A 28 4.76 5.78 23.08
C GLU A 28 5.16 4.91 21.89
N LEU A 29 6.03 5.40 21.01
CA LEU A 29 6.53 4.63 19.85
C LEU A 29 7.31 3.37 20.24
N GLY A 30 8.03 3.41 21.37
CA GLY A 30 8.73 2.27 21.94
C GLY A 30 7.85 1.30 22.74
N SER A 31 6.59 1.65 23.00
CA SER A 31 5.67 0.79 23.74
C SER A 31 5.27 -0.45 22.93
N LYS A 32 4.73 -1.48 23.58
CA LYS A 32 4.19 -2.67 22.89
C LYS A 32 3.13 -2.33 21.83
N LYS A 33 2.44 -1.19 21.98
CA LYS A 33 1.37 -0.75 21.07
C LYS A 33 1.89 -0.36 19.68
N TYR A 34 3.08 0.25 19.60
CA TYR A 34 3.62 0.75 18.34
C TYR A 34 5.01 0.16 18.01
N GLY A 35 5.66 -0.49 18.96
CA GLY A 35 7.05 -0.95 18.86
C GLY A 35 7.29 -2.01 17.80
N HIS A 36 6.29 -2.87 17.52
CA HIS A 36 6.37 -3.95 16.53
C HIS A 36 5.05 -4.22 15.81
N ASP A 37 4.11 -3.28 15.90
CA ASP A 37 2.78 -3.42 15.32
C ASP A 37 2.63 -2.42 14.17
N LEU A 38 2.92 -2.92 12.97
CA LEU A 38 2.77 -2.16 11.72
C LEU A 38 1.32 -1.69 11.54
N HIS A 39 0.34 -2.52 11.91
CA HIS A 39 -1.07 -2.20 11.75
C HIS A 39 -1.50 -1.07 12.69
N ALA A 40 -1.04 -1.09 13.95
CA ALA A 40 -1.29 -0.03 14.91
C ALA A 40 -0.63 1.29 14.49
N CYS A 41 0.60 1.24 13.97
CA CYS A 41 1.28 2.43 13.43
C CYS A 41 0.48 3.02 12.26
N TYR A 42 0.03 2.17 11.34
CA TYR A 42 -0.69 2.63 10.15
C TYR A 42 -2.05 3.24 10.48
N ARG A 43 -2.81 2.58 11.35
CA ARG A 43 -4.10 3.10 11.85
C ARG A 43 -3.92 4.46 12.53
N LYS A 44 -2.92 4.57 13.42
CA LYS A 44 -2.67 5.84 14.12
C LYS A 44 -2.23 6.94 13.17
N ALA A 45 -1.43 6.62 12.15
CA ALA A 45 -1.01 7.59 11.16
C ALA A 45 -2.21 8.13 10.36
N LYS A 46 -3.18 7.26 10.00
CA LYS A 46 -4.43 7.70 9.36
C LYS A 46 -5.25 8.63 10.26
N GLU A 47 -5.40 8.30 11.54
CA GLU A 47 -6.06 9.18 12.53
C GLU A 47 -5.40 10.57 12.62
N LEU A 48 -4.08 10.63 12.41
CA LEU A 48 -3.29 11.86 12.43
C LEU A 48 -3.12 12.48 11.03
N GLY A 49 -3.97 12.15 10.06
CA GLY A 49 -4.04 12.83 8.77
C GLY A 49 -3.08 12.34 7.68
N LEU A 50 -2.52 11.12 7.79
CA LEU A 50 -1.63 10.56 6.75
C LEU A 50 -2.25 10.61 5.35
N LEU A 51 -3.56 10.40 5.23
CA LEU A 51 -4.26 10.37 3.95
C LEU A 51 -4.31 11.74 3.25
N ASN A 52 -3.97 12.82 3.96
CA ASN A 52 -3.85 14.16 3.36
C ASN A 52 -2.58 14.28 2.49
N ILE A 53 -1.57 13.43 2.73
CA ILE A 53 -0.29 13.45 2.02
C ILE A 53 -0.04 12.16 1.22
N PHE A 54 -0.76 11.08 1.55
CA PHE A 54 -0.62 9.77 0.93
C PHE A 54 -1.96 9.31 0.35
N ASN A 55 -2.08 9.37 -0.98
CA ASN A 55 -3.25 8.85 -1.70
C ASN A 55 -3.24 7.32 -1.71
N GLU A 56 -3.82 6.69 -0.69
CA GLU A 56 -3.90 5.22 -0.57
C GLU A 56 -4.74 4.61 -1.70
N THR A 57 -4.21 3.60 -2.38
CA THR A 57 -4.93 2.78 -3.36
C THR A 57 -5.39 1.47 -2.74
N SER A 58 -6.30 0.75 -3.39
CA SER A 58 -6.71 -0.60 -2.96
C SER A 58 -5.53 -1.57 -2.92
N ASN A 59 -4.55 -1.43 -3.82
CA ASN A 59 -3.33 -2.26 -3.83
C ASN A 59 -2.45 -1.98 -2.59
N ASP A 60 -2.36 -0.72 -2.16
CA ASP A 60 -1.64 -0.33 -0.95
C ASP A 60 -2.27 -0.96 0.30
N LEU A 61 -3.60 -0.89 0.39
CA LEU A 61 -4.35 -1.49 1.50
C LEU A 61 -4.16 -3.01 1.54
N ASN A 62 -4.29 -3.68 0.38
CA ASN A 62 -4.10 -5.14 0.27
C ASN A 62 -2.68 -5.55 0.65
N ALA A 63 -1.66 -4.85 0.13
CA ALA A 63 -0.26 -5.11 0.47
C ALA A 63 -0.01 -4.92 1.98
N MET A 64 -0.56 -3.87 2.58
CA MET A 64 -0.45 -3.61 4.02
C MET A 64 -1.08 -4.74 4.84
N GLN A 65 -2.30 -5.16 4.52
CA GLN A 65 -2.99 -6.25 5.24
C GLN A 65 -2.21 -7.57 5.15
N MET A 66 -1.70 -7.91 3.97
CA MET A 66 -0.90 -9.12 3.77
C MET A 66 0.43 -9.07 4.51
N LEU A 67 1.12 -7.91 4.55
CA LEU A 67 2.36 -7.73 5.30
C LEU A 67 2.15 -7.85 6.81
N VAL A 68 1.05 -7.31 7.34
CA VAL A 68 0.65 -7.45 8.74
C VAL A 68 0.44 -8.93 9.08
N GLY A 69 -0.31 -9.67 8.24
CA GLY A 69 -0.55 -11.10 8.45
C GLY A 69 0.73 -11.95 8.37
N LEU A 70 1.64 -11.62 7.45
CA LEU A 70 2.91 -12.33 7.29
C LEU A 70 3.85 -12.20 8.49
N ASN A 71 3.80 -11.06 9.17
CA ASN A 71 4.64 -10.80 10.34
C ASN A 71 3.94 -11.15 11.66
N ASP A 72 2.74 -11.72 11.62
CA ASP A 72 2.09 -12.25 12.81
C ASP A 72 3.04 -13.24 13.52
N ARG A 73 3.17 -13.07 14.84
CA ARG A 73 4.11 -13.81 15.71
C ARG A 73 5.57 -13.84 15.22
N HIS A 74 6.05 -12.77 14.58
CA HIS A 74 7.42 -12.68 14.03
C HIS A 74 7.72 -13.73 12.94
N GLY A 75 6.71 -14.12 12.15
CA GLY A 75 6.84 -15.10 11.07
C GLY A 75 7.85 -14.76 9.97
N LEU A 76 8.31 -13.50 9.90
CA LEU A 76 9.39 -13.05 9.02
C LEU A 76 10.79 -13.16 9.67
N ARG A 77 10.86 -13.19 11.00
CA ARG A 77 12.10 -13.19 11.80
C ARG A 77 12.61 -14.60 12.10
N TYR A 78 11.70 -15.55 12.27
CA TYR A 78 12.03 -16.95 12.55
C TYR A 78 11.43 -17.88 11.49
N ILE A 79 12.18 -18.91 11.10
CA ILE A 79 11.71 -19.94 10.18
C ILE A 79 10.51 -20.63 10.85
N ARG A 80 9.34 -20.54 10.19
CA ARG A 80 8.15 -21.30 10.56
C ARG A 80 7.79 -22.17 9.37
N THR A 81 7.70 -23.47 9.59
CA THR A 81 7.30 -24.47 8.61
C THR A 81 5.78 -24.39 8.37
N GLY A 82 5.35 -24.57 7.13
CA GLY A 82 3.94 -24.43 6.71
C GLY A 82 3.79 -23.60 5.43
N MET A 83 2.60 -23.62 4.84
CA MET A 83 2.30 -22.80 3.67
C MET A 83 2.20 -21.33 4.08
N LYS A 84 2.96 -20.47 3.41
CA LYS A 84 2.91 -19.01 3.57
C LYS A 84 2.45 -18.38 2.27
N GLN A 85 1.41 -17.55 2.36
CA GLN A 85 0.97 -16.72 1.24
C GLN A 85 1.72 -15.39 1.30
N PHE A 86 2.46 -15.08 0.25
CA PHE A 86 3.17 -13.81 0.13
C PHE A 86 2.42 -12.88 -0.83
N PRO A 87 2.29 -11.58 -0.52
CA PRO A 87 1.79 -10.61 -1.49
C PRO A 87 2.73 -10.57 -2.68
N LEU A 88 2.20 -10.18 -3.84
CA LEU A 88 3.04 -9.93 -5.00
C LEU A 88 4.01 -8.77 -4.68
N TRP A 89 5.27 -8.92 -5.05
CA TRP A 89 6.26 -7.85 -4.86
C TRP A 89 5.85 -6.56 -5.58
N SER A 90 5.17 -6.71 -6.72
CA SER A 90 4.61 -5.62 -7.53
C SER A 90 3.56 -4.76 -6.83
N ILE A 91 3.00 -5.18 -5.69
CA ILE A 91 2.13 -4.34 -4.85
C ILE A 91 2.81 -3.87 -3.56
N VAL A 92 3.81 -4.60 -3.07
CA VAL A 92 4.56 -4.26 -1.84
C VAL A 92 5.58 -3.16 -2.08
N GLU A 93 6.35 -3.26 -3.15
CA GLU A 93 7.39 -2.26 -3.48
C GLU A 93 6.78 -0.87 -3.75
N PRO A 94 5.70 -0.73 -4.55
CA PRO A 94 5.06 0.57 -4.74
C PRO A 94 4.54 1.17 -3.44
N LEU A 95 3.91 0.36 -2.56
CA LEU A 95 3.44 0.82 -1.26
C LEU A 95 4.58 1.44 -0.45
N ALA A 96 5.68 0.70 -0.29
CA ALA A 96 6.81 1.15 0.53
C ALA A 96 7.44 2.44 -0.01
N VAL A 97 7.63 2.51 -1.33
CA VAL A 97 8.25 3.68 -1.98
C VAL A 97 7.32 4.89 -1.93
N ARG A 98 6.04 4.74 -2.32
CA ARG A 98 5.09 5.85 -2.35
C ARG A 98 4.83 6.40 -0.97
N LEU A 99 4.75 5.54 0.05
CA LEU A 99 4.62 5.99 1.43
C LEU A 99 5.85 6.77 1.89
N HIS A 100 7.06 6.29 1.58
CA HIS A 100 8.29 7.01 1.88
C HIS A 100 8.36 8.37 1.15
N GLN A 101 7.96 8.42 -0.12
CA GLN A 101 7.88 9.66 -0.91
C GLN A 101 6.89 10.67 -0.35
N ALA A 102 5.76 10.22 0.17
CA ALA A 102 4.79 11.08 0.84
C ALA A 102 5.30 11.61 2.19
N VAL A 103 5.89 10.73 3.01
CA VAL A 103 6.25 11.05 4.41
C VAL A 103 7.55 11.84 4.52
N ALA A 104 8.60 11.47 3.78
CA ALA A 104 9.93 12.06 3.90
C ALA A 104 9.95 13.61 3.89
N PRO A 105 9.31 14.31 2.92
CA PRO A 105 9.34 15.78 2.88
C PRO A 105 8.65 16.41 4.08
N VAL A 106 7.56 15.80 4.58
CA VAL A 106 6.81 16.30 5.74
C VAL A 106 7.64 16.22 7.01
N VAL A 107 8.47 15.18 7.14
CA VAL A 107 9.33 14.98 8.32
C VAL A 107 10.71 15.65 8.20
N GLY A 108 10.92 16.48 7.16
CA GLY A 108 12.15 17.25 6.97
C GLY A 108 13.29 16.52 6.23
N TYR A 109 12.99 15.42 5.56
CA TYR A 109 13.97 14.64 4.80
C TYR A 109 13.67 14.66 3.30
N ARG A 110 14.70 14.40 2.48
CA ARG A 110 14.52 14.22 1.03
C ARG A 110 14.10 12.79 0.75
N SER A 111 13.22 12.61 -0.23
CA SER A 111 12.94 11.30 -0.81
C SER A 111 13.71 11.10 -2.11
N PHE A 112 13.55 9.93 -2.71
CA PHE A 112 14.03 9.60 -4.05
C PHE A 112 12.87 9.61 -5.05
N GLU A 113 13.18 9.83 -6.32
CA GLU A 113 12.19 9.87 -7.39
C GLU A 113 12.03 8.49 -8.02
N ARG A 114 10.82 7.94 -7.89
CA ARG A 114 10.40 6.71 -8.55
C ARG A 114 8.90 6.76 -8.73
N ALA A 115 8.46 6.79 -9.98
CA ALA A 115 7.05 6.76 -10.31
C ALA A 115 6.58 5.30 -10.41
N TYR A 116 5.42 5.03 -9.83
CA TYR A 116 4.63 3.85 -10.14
C TYR A 116 3.39 4.35 -10.85
N GLY A 117 2.94 3.62 -11.87
CA GLY A 117 1.71 3.94 -12.60
C GLY A 117 0.50 3.87 -11.65
N GLY A 118 0.23 4.96 -10.95
CA GLY A 118 -1.09 5.24 -10.41
C GLY A 118 -1.90 5.82 -11.54
N THR A 119 -3.07 5.25 -11.81
CA THR A 119 -4.10 5.87 -12.62
C THR A 119 -4.24 7.32 -12.13
N ARG A 120 -3.78 8.28 -12.94
CA ARG A 120 -4.41 9.59 -12.94
C ARG A 120 -5.80 9.30 -13.45
N SER A 121 -6.78 9.17 -12.57
CA SER A 121 -8.16 9.51 -12.95
C SER A 121 -8.13 11.00 -13.25
N HIS A 122 -7.68 11.34 -14.45
CA HIS A 122 -8.19 12.50 -15.13
C HIS A 122 -9.70 12.27 -15.19
N ASP A 123 -10.46 13.27 -14.77
CA ASP A 123 -11.88 13.37 -15.11
C ASP A 123 -12.04 13.18 -16.61
N THR A 124 -12.34 11.96 -17.01
CA THR A 124 -13.14 11.66 -18.18
C THR A 124 -14.20 10.72 -17.65
N VAL A 125 -15.40 11.24 -17.47
CA VAL A 125 -16.61 10.44 -17.47
C VAL A 125 -16.51 9.60 -18.75
N VAL A 126 -16.12 8.35 -18.61
CA VAL A 126 -16.22 7.40 -19.70
C VAL A 126 -17.70 7.14 -19.80
N ASP A 127 -18.30 7.73 -20.82
CA ASP A 127 -19.70 7.54 -21.16
C ASP A 127 -19.97 6.03 -21.27
N ASP A 128 -20.90 5.51 -20.46
CA ASP A 128 -21.25 4.09 -20.44
C ASP A 128 -21.67 3.60 -21.84
N GLU A 129 -22.16 4.51 -22.68
CA GLU A 129 -22.49 4.28 -24.09
C GLU A 129 -21.25 3.93 -24.94
N ALA A 130 -20.10 4.55 -24.65
CA ALA A 130 -18.85 4.27 -25.38
C ALA A 130 -18.25 2.90 -25.00
N LEU A 131 -18.38 2.48 -23.73
CA LEU A 131 -17.95 1.17 -23.28
C LEU A 131 -18.85 0.06 -23.84
N ALA A 132 -20.16 0.31 -23.90
CA ALA A 132 -21.13 -0.59 -24.52
C ALA A 132 -20.88 -0.76 -26.03
N ALA A 133 -20.62 0.35 -26.75
CA ALA A 133 -20.30 0.32 -28.17
C ALA A 133 -18.99 -0.45 -28.47
N GLN A 134 -17.97 -0.32 -27.60
CA GLN A 134 -16.73 -1.08 -27.73
C GLN A 134 -16.95 -2.58 -27.49
N PHE A 135 -17.78 -2.94 -26.51
CA PHE A 135 -18.13 -4.34 -26.25
C PHE A 135 -18.88 -4.98 -27.42
N GLU A 136 -19.88 -4.30 -27.97
CA GLU A 136 -20.64 -4.78 -29.13
C GLU A 136 -19.75 -4.93 -30.38
N THR A 137 -18.83 -3.99 -30.59
CA THR A 137 -17.85 -4.06 -31.70
C THR A 137 -16.95 -5.29 -31.56
N ILE A 138 -16.54 -5.64 -30.34
CA ILE A 138 -15.72 -6.83 -30.06
C ILE A 138 -16.55 -8.11 -30.25
N ILE A 139 -17.82 -8.14 -29.83
CA ILE A 139 -18.71 -9.29 -30.03
C ILE A 139 -18.96 -9.55 -31.52
N LEU A 140 -19.18 -8.49 -32.31
CA LEU A 140 -19.32 -8.57 -33.77
C LEU A 140 -18.03 -9.04 -34.47
N ALA A 141 -16.87 -8.57 -34.02
CA ALA A 141 -15.57 -8.98 -34.56
C ALA A 141 -15.23 -10.45 -34.24
N LEU A 142 -15.80 -11.01 -33.17
CA LEU A 142 -15.58 -12.38 -32.73
C LEU A 142 -16.64 -13.39 -33.23
N GLY A 143 -17.54 -12.95 -34.13
CA GLY A 143 -18.43 -13.86 -34.87
C GLY A 143 -19.61 -14.43 -34.09
N GLY A 144 -20.00 -13.82 -32.97
CA GLY A 144 -21.21 -14.20 -32.25
C GLY A 144 -22.46 -13.57 -32.86
N SER A 145 -23.22 -14.30 -33.68
CA SER A 145 -24.59 -13.86 -34.04
C SER A 145 -25.47 -13.80 -32.79
N PRO A 146 -26.21 -12.70 -32.54
CA PRO A 146 -27.22 -12.68 -31.50
C PRO A 146 -28.40 -13.55 -31.94
N LYS A 147 -28.82 -14.49 -31.09
CA LYS A 147 -30.08 -15.20 -31.27
C LYS A 147 -31.23 -14.22 -31.01
N SER A 148 -32.06 -14.05 -32.03
CA SER A 148 -33.39 -13.42 -32.01
C SER A 148 -34.32 -14.02 -30.97
#